data_AF-A0A2T2TDL7-F1
#
_entry.id   AF-A0A2T2TDL7-F1
#
_cell.length_a   1.000
_cell.length_b   1.000
_cell.length_c   1.000
_cell.angle_alpha   90.00
_cell.angle_beta   90.00
_cell.angle_gamma   90.00
#
_symmetry.space_group_name_H-M   'P 1'
#
loop_
_entity.id
_entity.type
_entity.pdbx_description
1 polymer ?
#
loop_
_entity_poly.entity_id
_entity_poly.type
_entity_poly.pdbx_seq_one_letter_code
_entity_poly.pdbx_strand_id
1 'polypeptide(L)'
;MTSSSSTSSLNSPPDAEAIAELRNQASAQGESVEVSFPSADGNTKRFVVSPRGTCVVLQNTREDSFNPSVAPKEVAAALREDSADA
;
A
#
# COMPACT_ATOMS: atom_id res chain seq x y z
N MET A 1 -16.74 -14.78 -2.66
CA MET A 1 -16.76 -13.77 -1.58
C MET A 1 -16.08 -12.53 -2.14
N THR A 2 -16.83 -11.51 -2.51
CA THR A 2 -16.27 -10.21 -2.92
C THR A 2 -15.82 -9.50 -1.64
N SER A 3 -14.53 -9.54 -1.34
CA SER A 3 -13.94 -8.68 -0.33
C SER A 3 -14.05 -7.24 -0.83
N SER A 4 -15.16 -6.58 -0.51
CA SER A 4 -15.28 -5.14 -0.66
C SER A 4 -14.31 -4.53 0.34
N SER A 5 -13.07 -4.32 -0.07
CA SER A 5 -12.11 -3.53 0.69
C SER A 5 -12.66 -2.11 0.70
N SER A 6 -13.35 -1.74 1.76
CA SER A 6 -13.88 -0.39 1.95
C SER A 6 -12.71 0.55 2.18
N THR A 7 -12.02 0.94 1.11
CA THR A 7 -10.96 1.95 1.17
C THR A 7 -11.58 3.28 1.54
N SER A 8 -11.43 3.71 2.79
CA SER A 8 -11.82 5.04 3.23
C SER A 8 -11.10 6.10 2.41
N SER A 9 -11.79 7.17 2.03
CA SER A 9 -11.21 8.23 1.20
C SER A 9 -11.09 9.52 2.00
N LEU A 10 -9.93 10.17 1.89
CA LEU A 10 -9.61 11.47 2.48
C LEU A 10 -9.74 12.56 1.41
N ASN A 11 -10.16 13.76 1.83
CA ASN A 11 -10.27 14.93 0.94
C ASN A 11 -8.93 15.62 0.68
N SER A 12 -7.90 15.29 1.46
CA SER A 12 -6.55 15.84 1.40
C SER A 12 -5.54 14.77 1.82
N PRO A 13 -4.25 14.97 1.53
CA PRO A 13 -3.20 14.12 2.08
C PRO A 13 -3.31 14.01 3.61
N PRO A 14 -3.09 12.82 4.20
CA PRO A 14 -3.16 12.64 5.64
C PRO A 14 -2.05 13.45 6.32
N ASP A 15 -2.43 14.19 7.35
CA ASP A 15 -1.50 14.89 8.23
C ASP A 15 -0.99 13.98 9.36
N ALA A 16 -0.17 14.53 10.26
CA ALA A 16 0.44 13.76 11.35
C ALA A 16 -0.59 13.15 12.31
N GLU A 17 -1.69 13.85 12.57
CA GLU A 17 -2.76 13.38 13.46
C GLU A 17 -3.51 12.23 12.80
N ALA A 18 -3.93 12.40 11.54
CA ALA A 18 -4.57 11.35 10.77
C ALA A 18 -3.68 10.09 10.64
N ILE A 19 -2.37 10.26 10.44
CA ILE A 19 -1.43 9.13 10.39
C ILE A 19 -1.37 8.40 11.76
N ALA A 20 -1.38 9.13 12.87
CA ALA A 20 -1.37 8.54 14.21
C ALA A 20 -2.65 7.72 14.45
N GLU A 21 -3.81 8.23 14.06
CA GLU A 21 -5.09 7.51 14.13
C GLU A 21 -5.08 6.24 13.28
N LEU A 22 -4.63 6.32 12.03
CA LEU A 22 -4.55 5.17 11.12
C LEU A 22 -3.61 4.09 11.67
N ARG A 23 -2.51 4.47 12.34
CA ARG A 23 -1.61 3.52 13.01
C ARG A 23 -2.28 2.85 14.20
N ASN A 24 -3.00 3.60 15.02
CA ASN A 24 -3.76 3.05 16.14
C ASN A 24 -4.83 2.08 15.64
N GLN A 25 -5.53 2.44 14.56
CA GLN A 25 -6.53 1.61 13.93
C GLN A 25 -5.93 0.31 13.39
N ALA A 26 -4.86 0.39 12.60
CA ALA A 26 -4.19 -0.80 12.06
C ALA A 26 -3.69 -1.73 13.17
N SER A 27 -3.09 -1.16 14.22
CA SER A 27 -2.64 -1.92 15.40
C SER A 27 -3.81 -2.61 16.11
N ALA A 28 -4.92 -1.90 16.33
CA ALA A 28 -6.09 -2.43 17.02
C ALA A 28 -6.81 -3.53 16.23
N GLN A 29 -6.85 -3.42 14.90
CA GLN A 29 -7.49 -4.41 14.03
C GLN A 29 -6.55 -5.61 13.73
N GLY A 30 -5.23 -5.44 13.89
CA GLY A 30 -4.25 -6.46 13.52
C GLY A 30 -4.09 -6.65 12.01
N GLU A 31 -4.63 -5.72 11.21
CA GLU A 31 -4.61 -5.73 9.75
C GLU A 31 -4.21 -4.36 9.20
N SER A 32 -3.87 -4.32 7.90
CA SER A 32 -3.46 -3.06 7.26
C SER A 32 -4.68 -2.19 6.99
N VAL A 33 -4.55 -0.89 7.26
CA VAL A 33 -5.57 0.12 6.91
C VAL A 33 -5.14 0.83 5.64
N GLU A 34 -6.06 0.92 4.68
CA GLU A 34 -5.85 1.59 3.39
C GLU A 34 -6.76 2.81 3.25
N VAL A 35 -6.18 3.96 2.91
CA VAL A 35 -6.93 5.17 2.56
C VAL A 35 -6.50 5.76 1.23
N SER A 36 -7.44 6.32 0.47
CA SER A 36 -7.15 7.04 -0.77
C SER A 36 -7.22 8.56 -0.55
N PHE A 37 -6.37 9.34 -1.23
CA PHE A 37 -6.36 10.80 -1.11
C PHE A 37 -5.95 11.48 -2.43
N PRO A 38 -6.43 12.69 -2.73
CA PRO A 38 -6.00 13.45 -3.89
C PRO A 38 -4.58 13.98 -3.69
N SER A 39 -3.77 13.94 -4.75
CA SER A 39 -2.43 14.54 -4.77
C SER A 39 -2.39 15.81 -5.62
N ALA A 40 -1.36 16.64 -5.39
CA ALA A 40 -1.16 17.91 -6.12
C ALA A 40 -1.05 17.71 -7.64
N ASP A 41 -0.59 16.53 -8.07
CA ASP A 41 -0.45 16.16 -9.48
C ASP A 41 -1.79 15.79 -10.16
N GLY A 42 -2.92 15.96 -9.47
CA GLY A 42 -4.26 15.62 -9.96
C GLY A 42 -4.58 14.12 -9.98
N ASN A 43 -3.67 13.28 -9.49
CA ASN A 43 -3.87 11.83 -9.36
C ASN A 43 -4.29 11.44 -7.94
N THR A 44 -5.07 10.36 -7.81
CA THR A 44 -5.40 9.74 -6.52
C THR A 44 -4.24 8.83 -6.09
N LYS A 45 -3.75 9.02 -4.86
CA LYS A 45 -2.75 8.16 -4.22
C LYS A 45 -3.42 7.30 -3.15
N ARG A 46 -2.83 6.14 -2.86
CA ARG A 46 -3.23 5.30 -1.72
C ARG A 46 -2.17 5.37 -0.63
N PHE A 47 -2.61 5.48 0.62
CA PHE A 47 -1.77 5.38 1.80
C PHE A 47 -2.13 4.11 2.56
N VAL A 48 -1.13 3.28 2.84
CA VAL A 48 -1.31 2.01 3.53
C VAL A 48 -0.52 2.03 4.84
N VAL A 49 -1.20 1.73 5.94
CA VAL A 49 -0.60 1.62 7.26
C VAL A 49 -0.71 0.19 7.74
N SER A 50 0.43 -0.47 7.90
CA SER A 50 0.50 -1.82 8.45
C SER A 50 0.24 -1.82 9.97
N PRO A 51 -0.22 -2.93 10.55
CA PRO A 51 -0.39 -3.08 12.00
C PRO A 51 0.94 -2.93 12.77
N ARG A 52 2.08 -3.11 12.08
CA ARG A 52 3.43 -2.91 12.64
C ARG A 52 3.91 -1.46 12.56
N GLY A 53 3.08 -0.54 12.06
CA GLY A 53 3.38 0.89 11.97
C GLY A 53 4.23 1.31 10.77
N THR A 54 4.48 0.42 9.81
CA THR A 54 5.02 0.82 8.49
C THR A 54 3.95 1.59 7.72
N CYS A 55 4.32 2.72 7.13
CA CYS A 55 3.46 3.57 6.31
C CYS A 55 4.00 3.63 4.88
N VAL A 56 3.17 3.37 3.87
CA VAL A 56 3.56 3.36 2.46
C VAL A 56 2.59 4.22 1.64
N VAL A 57 3.13 5.08 0.77
CA VAL A 57 2.34 5.81 -0.23
C VAL A 57 2.49 5.12 -1.59
N LEU A 58 1.38 4.62 -2.12
CA LEU A 58 1.29 4.06 -3.46
C LEU A 58 0.91 5.18 -4.44
N GLN A 59 1.84 5.51 -5.33
CA GLN A 59 1.73 6.70 -6.20
C GLN A 59 0.98 6.44 -7.51
N ASN A 60 0.86 5.18 -7.93
CA ASN A 60 0.27 4.84 -9.21
C ASN A 60 -0.48 3.51 -9.11
N THR A 61 -1.81 3.60 -9.18
CA THR A 61 -2.70 2.43 -9.19
C THR A 61 -3.19 2.11 -10.59
N ARG A 62 -2.69 2.79 -11.64
CA ARG A 62 -3.07 2.50 -13.02
C ARG A 62 -2.51 1.14 -13.41
N GLU A 63 -3.37 0.31 -13.98
CA GLU A 63 -2.99 -1.05 -14.35
C GLU A 63 -1.78 -1.08 -15.30
N ASP A 64 -1.72 -0.13 -16.24
CA ASP A 64 -0.64 0.02 -17.21
C ASP A 64 0.72 0.40 -16.59
N SER A 65 0.75 0.80 -15.32
CA SER A 65 1.99 1.13 -14.59
C SER A 65 2.45 0.00 -13.67
N PHE A 66 1.67 -1.07 -13.51
CA PHE A 66 2.22 -2.29 -12.93
C PHE A 66 3.11 -2.94 -13.98
N ASN A 67 4.33 -3.31 -13.57
CA ASN A 67 5.10 -4.26 -14.37
C ASN A 67 4.21 -5.50 -14.60
N PRO A 68 4.14 -6.03 -15.85
CA PRO A 68 3.35 -7.22 -16.12
C PRO A 68 3.72 -8.30 -15.10
N SER A 69 2.71 -8.90 -14.48
CA SER A 69 2.92 -9.94 -13.46
C SER A 69 3.77 -11.05 -14.09
N VAL A 70 5.04 -11.12 -13.67
CA VAL A 70 5.94 -12.18 -14.11
C VAL A 70 5.48 -13.50 -13.50
N ALA A 71 5.69 -14.60 -14.23
CA ALA A 71 5.27 -15.90 -13.74
C ALA A 71 5.88 -16.18 -12.35
N PRO A 72 5.16 -16.83 -11.41
CA PRO A 72 5.68 -17.10 -10.06
C PRO A 72 7.05 -17.81 -10.05
N LYS A 73 7.34 -18.60 -11.09
CA LYS A 73 8.63 -19.27 -11.28
C LYS A 73 9.79 -18.28 -11.49
N GLU A 74 9.54 -17.20 -12.21
CA GLU A 74 10.52 -16.14 -12.48
C GLU A 74 10.80 -15.32 -11.21
N VAL A 75 9.75 -14.99 -10.44
CA VAL A 75 9.89 -14.33 -9.12
C VAL A 75 10.75 -15.18 -8.17
N ALA A 76 10.45 -16.48 -8.09
CA ALA A 76 11.18 -17.41 -7.23
C ALA A 76 12.63 -17.64 -7.70
N ALA A 77 12.93 -17.47 -8.99
CA ALA A 77 14.29 -17.51 -9.49
C ALA A 77 15.08 -16.27 -9.04
N ALA A 78 14.53 -15.07 -9.27
CA ALA A 78 15.17 -13.80 -8.89
C ALA A 78 15.52 -13.72 -7.39
N LEU A 79 14.60 -14.16 -6.51
CA LEU A 79 14.85 -14.18 -5.06
C LEU A 79 16.01 -15.12 -4.64
N ARG A 80 16.24 -16.19 -5.41
CA ARG A 80 17.34 -17.12 -5.15
C ARG A 80 18.67 -16.60 -5.66
N GLU A 81 18.68 -15.83 -6.75
CA GLU A 81 19.90 -15.21 -7.27
C GLU A 81 20.37 -14.04 -6.39
N ASP A 82 19.44 -13.27 -5.80
CA ASP A 82 19.76 -12.22 -4.82
C ASP A 82 20.37 -12.78 -3.51
N SER A 83 20.09 -14.06 -3.20
CA SER A 83 20.62 -14.75 -2.02
C SER A 83 21.98 -15.43 -2.25
N ALA A 84 22.52 -15.41 -3.47
CA ALA A 84 23.76 -16.10 -3.83
C ALA A 84 25.03 -15.22 -3.69
N ASP A 85 24.87 -13.96 -3.30
CA ASP A 85 25.96 -13.02 -2.95
C ASP A 85 25.83 -12.60 -1.47
N ALA A 86 25.93 -13.57 -0.56
CA ALA A 86 26.03 -13.35 0.89
C ALA A 86 26.87 -14.44 1.57
#